data_AF-A0AAU1UD76-F1
#
_entry.id   AF-A0AAU1UD76-F1
#
_cell.length_a   1.000
_cell.length_b   1.000
_cell.length_c   1.000
_cell.angle_alpha   90.00
_cell.angle_beta   90.00
_cell.angle_gamma   90.00
#
_symmetry.space_group_name_H-M   'P 1'
#
loop_
_entity.id
_entity.type
_entity.pdbx_description
1 polymer ?
#
loop_
_entity_poly.entity_id
_entity_poly.type
_entity_poly.pdbx_seq_one_letter_code
_entity_poly.pdbx_strand_id
1 'polypeptide(L)'
;MKQAALRTVTIVAAASCCFALGEWGASASESGGLPQKSQAAPMKSTLRCYATHSSPDAITCYRFSAKAEFRHGEMVYVPMLIQVPAPAQPPSVTIVNSLNDVRPE
;
A
#
# COMPACT_ATOMS: atom_id res chain seq x y z
N MET A 1 -7.83 -71.77 -13.93
CA MET A 1 -6.38 -71.64 -14.20
C MET A 1 -5.87 -70.47 -13.35
N LYS A 2 -5.30 -70.76 -12.17
CA LYS A 2 -3.87 -70.64 -11.77
C LYS A 2 -3.33 -69.19 -11.67
N GLN A 3 -2.75 -68.89 -10.50
CA GLN A 3 -2.21 -67.62 -9.98
C GLN A 3 -0.88 -67.18 -10.61
N ALA A 4 -0.55 -65.87 -10.48
CA ALA A 4 0.71 -65.29 -9.97
C ALA A 4 0.63 -63.74 -10.14
N ALA A 5 0.50 -62.92 -9.10
CA ALA A 5 1.53 -62.40 -8.18
C ALA A 5 2.65 -61.59 -8.87
N LEU A 6 2.75 -60.30 -8.53
CA LEU A 6 4.01 -59.66 -8.09
C LEU A 6 3.71 -58.31 -7.41
N ARG A 7 4.05 -58.26 -6.13
CA ARG A 7 4.09 -57.08 -5.26
C ARG A 7 5.35 -56.29 -5.56
N THR A 8 5.30 -54.96 -5.51
CA THR A 8 6.52 -54.16 -5.30
C THR A 8 6.29 -53.17 -4.18
N VAL A 9 7.07 -53.35 -3.12
CA VAL A 9 7.15 -52.58 -1.88
C VAL A 9 8.28 -51.57 -2.06
N THR A 10 8.06 -50.30 -1.74
CA THR A 10 9.15 -49.33 -1.62
C THR A 10 9.38 -49.02 -0.15
N ILE A 11 10.63 -49.25 0.25
CA ILE A 11 11.16 -49.32 1.61
C ILE A 11 11.37 -47.90 2.18
N VAL A 12 11.02 -47.73 3.45
CA VAL A 12 11.39 -46.57 4.29
C VAL A 12 12.85 -46.72 4.71
N ALA A 13 13.64 -45.64 4.64
CA ALA A 13 14.88 -45.52 5.39
C ALA A 13 14.92 -44.17 6.11
N ALA A 14 15.06 -44.22 7.43
CA ALA A 14 15.25 -43.09 8.33
C ALA A 14 16.73 -42.96 8.73
N ALA A 15 17.01 -41.82 9.38
CA ALA A 15 18.18 -41.49 10.21
C ALA A 15 19.31 -40.70 9.54
N SER A 16 19.49 -39.46 10.03
CA SER A 16 20.81 -38.90 10.29
C SER A 16 20.72 -37.93 11.48
N CYS A 17 21.57 -38.17 12.47
CA CYS A 17 21.60 -37.52 13.79
C CYS A 17 22.63 -36.37 13.83
N CYS A 18 22.22 -35.30 14.51
CA CYS A 18 22.93 -34.45 15.48
C CYS A 18 24.21 -33.63 15.15
N PHE A 19 24.20 -32.44 15.76
CA PHE A 19 25.27 -31.55 16.24
C PHE A 19 25.81 -30.45 15.30
N ALA A 20 25.39 -29.21 15.60
CA ALA A 20 26.32 -28.09 15.79
C ALA A 20 25.70 -27.05 16.73
N LEU A 21 26.29 -26.89 17.91
CA LEU A 21 26.14 -25.74 18.80
C LEU A 21 26.60 -24.49 18.03
N GLY A 22 25.67 -23.59 17.73
CA GLY A 22 25.96 -22.27 17.17
C GLY A 22 25.74 -21.20 18.22
N GLU A 23 26.69 -21.07 19.14
CA GLU A 23 26.71 -20.04 20.17
C GLU A 23 27.43 -18.79 19.66
N TRP A 24 26.83 -17.96 18.81
CA TRP A 24 27.38 -16.62 18.53
C TRP A 24 26.26 -15.57 18.59
N GLY A 25 25.91 -15.17 19.81
CA GLY A 25 25.06 -14.02 20.09
C GLY A 25 25.88 -12.91 20.75
N ALA A 26 26.89 -12.38 20.05
CA ALA A 26 27.56 -11.15 20.49
C ALA A 26 26.63 -9.96 20.19
N SER A 27 25.83 -9.59 21.18
CA SER A 27 25.21 -8.27 21.23
C SER A 27 26.30 -7.23 21.47
N ALA A 28 26.53 -6.35 20.50
CA ALA A 28 27.19 -5.07 20.75
C ALA A 28 26.66 -4.01 19.77
N SER A 29 26.25 -2.91 20.39
CA SER A 29 25.48 -1.79 19.90
C SER A 29 26.10 -0.94 18.80
N GLU A 30 25.18 -0.29 18.07
CA GLU A 30 25.22 1.11 17.60
C GLU A 30 26.28 1.52 16.56
N SER A 31 25.81 1.96 15.38
CA SER A 31 25.94 3.38 15.04
C SER A 31 25.00 3.76 13.90
N GLY A 32 24.48 4.98 13.96
CA GLY A 32 23.88 5.63 12.80
C GLY A 32 22.36 5.59 12.72
N GLY A 33 21.67 5.77 13.86
CA GLY A 33 20.32 6.33 13.83
C GLY A 33 20.37 7.75 13.27
N LEU A 34 20.47 7.91 11.95
CA LEU A 34 19.96 9.09 11.29
C LEU A 34 18.47 9.13 11.64
N PRO A 35 17.97 10.19 12.32
CA PRO A 35 16.54 10.42 12.30
C PRO A 35 16.25 10.76 10.84
N GLN A 36 15.91 9.75 10.05
CA GLN A 36 15.16 9.97 8.83
C GLN A 36 13.92 10.68 9.34
N LYS A 37 13.94 12.00 9.22
CA LYS A 37 12.79 12.88 9.35
C LYS A 37 11.92 12.51 8.16
N SER A 38 11.34 11.31 8.21
CA SER A 38 10.15 10.94 7.49
C SER A 38 9.14 11.96 7.95
N GLN A 39 9.01 13.01 7.14
CA GLN A 39 8.04 14.04 7.37
C GLN A 39 6.70 13.33 7.55
N ALA A 40 6.18 13.43 8.77
CA ALA A 40 4.82 13.05 9.10
C ALA A 40 3.86 13.71 8.09
N ALA A 41 2.71 13.16 7.71
CA ALA A 41 1.91 12.10 8.28
C ALA A 41 0.87 11.68 7.20
N PRO A 42 -0.04 10.73 7.49
CA PRO A 42 -1.21 10.53 6.64
C PRO A 42 -2.00 11.85 6.67
N MET A 43 -1.98 12.61 5.57
CA MET A 43 -2.90 13.72 5.42
C MET A 43 -4.30 13.16 5.57
N LYS A 44 -5.04 13.64 6.57
CA LYS A 44 -6.45 13.33 6.75
C LYS A 44 -7.13 13.62 5.41
N SER A 45 -7.44 12.57 4.64
CA SER A 45 -7.96 12.67 3.28
C SER A 45 -9.34 13.32 3.35
N THR A 46 -9.36 14.65 3.20
CA THR A 46 -10.59 15.43 3.22
C THR A 46 -11.33 15.18 1.90
N LEU A 47 -12.58 14.73 2.00
CA LEU A 47 -13.47 14.64 0.85
C LEU A 47 -13.94 16.04 0.49
N ARG A 48 -13.77 16.43 -0.77
CA ARG A 48 -14.28 17.69 -1.32
C ARG A 48 -15.16 17.39 -2.52
N CYS A 49 -16.30 18.04 -2.61
CA CYS A 49 -17.25 17.85 -3.70
C CYS A 49 -17.44 19.16 -4.47
N TYR A 50 -17.52 19.04 -5.79
CA TYR A 50 -17.61 20.15 -6.71
C TYR A 50 -18.73 19.90 -7.72
N ALA A 51 -19.31 20.98 -8.21
CA ALA A 51 -20.15 20.99 -9.39
C ALA A 51 -19.78 22.21 -10.24
N THR A 52 -20.14 22.19 -11.52
CA THR A 52 -19.92 23.35 -12.38
C THR A 52 -21.16 24.22 -12.46
N HIS A 53 -20.98 25.50 -12.79
CA HIS A 53 -22.11 26.40 -13.04
C HIS A 53 -23.07 25.87 -14.12
N SER A 54 -22.55 25.16 -15.13
CA SER A 54 -23.35 24.59 -16.22
C SER A 54 -24.15 23.34 -15.83
N SER A 55 -23.75 22.65 -14.76
CA SER A 55 -24.37 21.41 -14.29
C SER A 55 -24.28 21.31 -12.77
N PRO A 56 -25.10 22.08 -12.03
CA PRO A 56 -25.05 22.13 -10.56
C PRO A 56 -25.45 20.80 -9.90
N ASP A 57 -26.26 19.98 -10.57
CA ASP A 57 -26.71 18.68 -10.06
C ASP A 57 -25.69 17.55 -10.32
N ALA A 58 -24.68 17.79 -11.17
CA ALA A 58 -23.64 16.82 -11.50
C ALA A 58 -22.46 16.91 -10.50
N ILE A 59 -22.65 16.35 -9.32
CA ILE A 59 -21.67 16.42 -8.24
C ILE A 59 -20.52 15.44 -8.47
N THR A 60 -19.30 15.97 -8.46
CA THR A 60 -18.06 15.18 -8.50
C THR A 60 -17.28 15.36 -7.20
N CYS A 61 -16.95 14.26 -6.53
CA CYS A 61 -16.19 14.29 -5.29
C CYS A 61 -14.77 13.76 -5.48
N TYR A 62 -13.82 14.41 -4.81
CA TYR A 62 -12.42 14.02 -4.79
C TYR A 62 -11.94 13.79 -3.36
N ARG A 63 -11.03 12.83 -3.20
CA ARG A 63 -10.18 12.70 -2.03
C ARG A 63 -8.78 13.19 -2.36
N PHE A 64 -8.24 14.03 -1.49
CA PHE A 64 -6.82 14.39 -1.55
C PHE A 64 -5.97 13.19 -1.11
N SER A 65 -4.93 12.90 -1.87
CA SER A 65 -3.94 11.88 -1.54
C SER A 65 -2.57 12.32 -2.07
N ALA A 66 -1.54 11.54 -1.79
CA ALA A 66 -0.24 11.70 -2.42
C ALA A 66 0.28 10.33 -2.86
N LYS A 67 0.97 10.29 -3.99
CA LYS A 67 1.71 9.10 -4.43
C LYS A 67 3.19 9.27 -4.12
N ALA A 68 3.83 8.21 -3.64
CA ALA A 68 5.27 8.18 -3.51
C ALA A 68 5.90 7.96 -4.89
N GLU A 69 6.90 8.78 -5.22
CA GLU A 69 7.71 8.68 -6.42
C GLU A 69 9.18 8.78 -6.06
N PHE A 70 10.02 7.95 -6.68
CA PHE A 70 11.46 8.06 -6.51
C PHE A 70 12.03 9.01 -7.56
N ARG A 71 12.58 10.14 -7.12
CA ARG A 71 13.14 11.20 -7.99
C ARG A 71 14.51 11.60 -7.47
N HIS A 72 15.51 11.61 -8.35
CA HIS A 72 16.88 12.05 -8.05
C HIS A 72 17.53 11.39 -6.81
N GLY A 73 17.23 10.11 -6.55
CA GLY A 73 17.80 9.39 -5.41
C GLY A 73 16.98 9.51 -4.11
N GLU A 74 15.85 10.21 -4.13
CA GLU A 74 15.01 10.45 -2.94
C GLU A 74 13.54 10.06 -3.19
N MET A 75 12.83 9.74 -2.10
CA MET A 75 11.38 9.53 -2.14
C MET A 75 10.65 10.87 -2.01
N VAL A 76 9.86 11.22 -3.02
CA VAL A 76 9.04 12.44 -3.10
C VAL A 76 7.57 12.04 -3.10
N TYR A 77 6.75 12.72 -2.29
CA TYR A 77 5.30 12.51 -2.28
C TYR A 77 4.63 13.57 -3.16
N VAL A 78 4.07 13.13 -4.29
CA VAL A 78 3.40 14.02 -5.26
C VAL A 78 1.91 14.08 -4.92
N PRO A 79 1.37 15.28 -4.62
CA PRO A 79 -0.06 15.47 -4.38
C PRO A 79 -0.92 15.05 -5.57
N MET A 80 -2.07 14.44 -5.30
CA MET A 80 -3.03 14.01 -6.31
C MET A 80 -4.46 14.07 -5.80
N LEU A 81 -5.40 14.23 -6.74
CA LEU A 81 -6.83 14.11 -6.50
C LEU A 81 -7.30 12.75 -7.02
N ILE A 82 -8.00 12.00 -6.17
CA ILE A 82 -8.66 10.75 -6.55
C ILE A 82 -10.14 11.03 -6.63
N GLN A 83 -10.74 10.88 -7.82
CA GLN A 83 -12.18 10.94 -7.95
C GLN A 83 -12.80 9.73 -7.25
N VAL A 84 -13.80 9.98 -6.41
CA VAL A 84 -14.50 8.94 -5.65
C VAL A 84 -16.01 9.05 -5.86
N PRO A 85 -16.76 7.97 -5.65
CA PRO A 85 -18.22 8.05 -5.66
C PRO A 85 -18.72 9.09 -4.67
N ALA A 86 -19.68 9.91 -5.09
CA ALA A 86 -20.35 10.84 -4.20
C ALA A 86 -21.13 10.04 -3.14
N PRO A 87 -20.98 10.35 -1.85
CA PRO A 87 -21.79 9.72 -0.81
C PRO A 87 -23.24 10.20 -0.94
N ALA A 88 -24.19 9.44 -0.39
CA ALA A 88 -25.62 9.78 -0.43
C ALA A 88 -25.93 11.17 0.17
N GLN A 89 -25.12 11.61 1.13
CA GLN A 89 -25.13 12.96 1.69
C GLN A 89 -23.75 13.57 1.48
N PRO A 90 -23.51 14.28 0.36
CA PRO A 90 -22.24 14.93 0.11
C PRO A 90 -21.99 16.04 1.14
N PRO A 91 -20.72 16.30 1.51
CA PRO A 91 -20.36 17.54 2.18
C PRO A 91 -20.72 18.74 1.29
N SER A 92 -20.52 19.96 1.80
CA SER A 92 -20.74 21.18 1.04
C SER A 92 -20.12 21.12 -0.36
N VAL A 93 -20.94 21.38 -1.37
CA VAL A 93 -20.53 21.37 -2.79
C VAL A 93 -20.03 22.75 -3.17
N THR A 94 -18.80 22.82 -3.66
CA THR A 94 -18.22 24.08 -4.18
C THR A 94 -18.52 24.21 -5.67
N ILE A 95 -19.08 25.34 -6.09
CA ILE A 95 -19.32 25.61 -7.50
C ILE A 95 -18.07 26.19 -8.15
N VAL A 96 -17.62 25.58 -9.25
CA VAL A 96 -16.45 26.00 -10.03
C VAL A 96 -16.82 26.26 -11.49
N ASN A 97 -15.97 26.97 -12.22
CA ASN A 97 -16.14 27.14 -13.66
C ASN A 97 -15.88 25.84 -14.43
N SER A 98 -14.79 25.14 -14.07
CA SER A 98 -14.37 23.89 -14.69
C SER A 98 -13.81 22.94 -13.64
N LEU A 99 -14.16 21.65 -13.74
CA LEU A 99 -13.56 20.61 -12.89
C LEU A 99 -12.04 20.45 -13.16
N ASN A 100 -11.57 20.86 -14.33
CA ASN A 100 -10.15 20.85 -14.67
C ASN A 100 -9.32 21.89 -13.89
N ASP A 101 -9.96 22.85 -13.22
CA ASP A 101 -9.27 23.87 -12.42
C ASP A 101 -9.02 23.41 -10.98
N VAL A 102 -9.65 22.29 -10.57
CA VAL A 102 -9.47 21.74 -9.22
C VAL A 102 -8.05 21.18 -9.10
N ARG A 103 -7.36 21.53 -8.02
CA ARG A 103 -5.98 21.13 -7.74
C ARG A 103 -5.88 20.45 -6.37
N PRO A 104 -4.94 19.50 -6.19
CA PRO A 104 -4.52 19.10 -4.86
C PRO A 104 -3.89 20.31 -4.15
N GLU A 105 -4.34 20.65 -2.94
CA GLU A 105 -3.77 21.71 -2.09
C GLU A 105 -2.53 21.26 -1.30
#